data_AF-A0A699T9J9-F1
#
_entry.id   AF-A0A699T9J9-F1
#
_cell.length_a   1.000
_cell.length_b   1.000
_cell.length_c   1.000
_cell.angle_alpha   90.00
_cell.angle_beta   90.00
_cell.angle_gamma   90.00
#
_symmetry.space_group_name_H-M   'P 1'
#
loop_
_entity.id
_entity.type
_entity.pdbx_description
1 polymer ?
#
loop_
_entity_poly.entity_id
_entity_poly.type
_entity_poly.pdbx_seq_one_letter_code
_entity_poly.pdbx_strand_id
1 'polypeptide(L)'
;MLPIDPTLLTPRHQGGPVYWIAEDETTNAVIGSVMGLNHQKAFNDPENGSSLWCLAVDPQCTRPGVGEVLVLKAAGLELPVQQLAGNADDNLAFLDEHQRVVVKPVDGEQGQGVAVDLRTIDDVQAAVERARQFDSRVLLESFHEGL
;
A
#
# COMPACT_ATOMS: atom_id res chain seq x y z
N MET A 1 31.61 13.99 15.99
CA MET A 1 30.90 14.17 14.70
C MET A 1 31.87 13.82 13.59
N LEU A 2 31.42 13.10 12.56
CA LEU A 2 32.24 12.77 11.39
C LEU A 2 32.16 13.94 10.39
N PRO A 3 33.28 14.45 9.85
CA PRO A 3 33.22 15.42 8.76
C PRO A 3 32.58 14.78 7.52
N ILE A 4 31.78 15.56 6.79
CA ILE A 4 31.17 15.14 5.53
C ILE A 4 32.05 15.53 4.34
N ASP A 5 31.88 14.83 3.23
CA ASP A 5 32.32 15.27 1.90
C ASP A 5 31.08 15.76 1.12
N PRO A 6 30.91 17.09 0.93
CA PRO A 6 29.74 17.63 0.22
C PRO A 6 29.63 17.16 -1.23
N THR A 7 30.71 16.69 -1.86
CA THR A 7 30.69 16.22 -3.25
C THR A 7 30.02 14.86 -3.41
N LEU A 8 29.90 14.09 -2.33
CA LEU A 8 29.23 12.79 -2.29
C LEU A 8 27.77 12.88 -1.82
N LEU A 9 27.22 14.09 -1.65
CA LEU A 9 25.87 14.31 -1.16
C LEU A 9 24.96 14.83 -2.28
N THR A 10 23.85 14.14 -2.49
CA THR A 10 22.77 14.61 -3.39
C THR A 10 21.73 15.37 -2.56
N PRO A 11 21.50 16.67 -2.82
CA PRO A 11 20.43 17.43 -2.16
C PRO A 11 19.04 16.87 -2.51
N ARG A 12 18.07 17.00 -1.60
CA ARG A 12 16.68 16.54 -1.83
C ARG A 12 16.07 17.04 -3.14
N HIS A 13 16.26 18.32 -3.46
CA HIS A 13 15.71 18.93 -4.68
C HIS A 13 16.36 18.42 -5.98
N GLN A 14 17.47 17.68 -5.86
CA GLN A 14 18.17 17.01 -6.97
C GLN A 14 18.03 15.49 -6.89
N GLY A 15 17.00 14.98 -6.19
CA GLY A 15 16.73 13.55 -6.08
C GLY A 15 17.45 12.84 -4.93
N GLY A 16 18.00 13.59 -3.97
CA GLY A 16 18.54 13.02 -2.73
C GLY A 16 17.49 12.29 -1.87
N PRO A 17 17.92 11.64 -0.77
CA PRO A 17 17.03 10.85 0.08
C PRO A 17 15.83 11.63 0.61
N VAL A 18 14.68 10.97 0.70
CA VAL A 18 13.43 11.50 1.24
C VAL A 18 12.87 10.59 2.33
N TYR A 19 12.20 11.19 3.32
CA TYR A 19 11.42 10.46 4.31
C TYR A 19 9.95 10.45 3.89
N TRP A 20 9.38 9.26 3.90
CA TRP A 20 7.94 9.03 3.79
C TRP A 20 7.42 8.64 5.17
N ILE A 21 6.30 9.23 5.55
CA ILE A 21 5.61 8.97 6.81
C ILE A 21 4.21 8.51 6.45
N ALA A 22 3.78 7.40 7.05
CA ALA A 22 2.40 6.96 7.02
C ALA A 22 1.69 7.51 8.25
N GLU A 23 0.58 8.20 8.01
CA GLU A 23 -0.29 8.75 9.04
C GLU A 23 -1.67 8.09 8.92
N ASP A 24 -2.24 7.70 10.05
CA ASP A 24 -3.60 7.21 10.13
C ASP A 24 -4.57 8.40 10.02
N GLU A 25 -5.37 8.47 8.96
CA GLU A 25 -6.27 9.61 8.70
C GLU A 25 -7.37 9.78 9.76
N THR A 26 -7.70 8.73 10.51
CA THR A 26 -8.77 8.77 11.53
C THR A 26 -8.25 9.31 12.87
N THR A 27 -7.01 8.97 13.22
CA THR A 27 -6.41 9.29 14.52
C THR A 27 -5.31 10.34 14.46
N ASN A 28 -4.81 10.66 13.26
CA ASN A 28 -3.60 11.46 13.00
C ASN A 28 -2.33 10.85 13.63
N ALA A 29 -2.35 9.56 13.96
CA ALA A 29 -1.19 8.87 14.51
C ALA A 29 -0.20 8.53 13.38
N VAL A 30 1.09 8.78 13.61
CA VAL A 30 2.14 8.30 12.72
C VAL A 30 2.31 6.80 12.94
N ILE A 31 1.96 6.01 11.93
CA ILE A 31 1.89 4.54 12.00
C ILE A 31 3.04 3.85 11.25
N GLY A 32 3.86 4.61 10.51
CA GLY A 32 5.03 4.05 9.86
C GLY A 32 5.90 5.08 9.18
N SER A 33 7.10 4.68 8.80
CA SER A 33 8.01 5.50 8.02
C SER A 33 8.96 4.67 7.18
N VAL A 34 9.47 5.26 6.10
CA VAL A 34 10.56 4.72 5.31
C VAL A 34 11.40 5.86 4.74
N MET A 35 12.72 5.68 4.69
CA MET A 35 13.60 6.56 3.93
C MET A 35 13.83 5.96 2.54
N GLY A 36 13.64 6.74 1.49
CA GLY A 36 13.81 6.29 0.11
C GLY A 36 14.76 7.15 -0.70
N LEU A 37 15.45 6.52 -1.64
CA LEU A 37 16.26 7.16 -2.68
C LEU A 37 15.82 6.62 -4.04
N ASN A 38 15.26 7.48 -4.87
CA ASN A 38 14.89 7.14 -6.24
C ASN A 38 16.13 7.24 -7.14
N HIS A 39 16.55 6.12 -7.74
CA HIS A 39 17.81 6.03 -8.48
C HIS A 39 17.78 6.80 -9.80
N GLN A 40 16.62 6.80 -10.47
CA GLN A 40 16.42 7.58 -11.69
C GLN A 40 16.64 9.08 -11.43
N LYS A 41 16.05 9.63 -10.37
CA LYS A 41 16.21 11.05 -10.01
C LYS A 41 17.60 11.36 -9.45
N ALA A 42 18.19 10.44 -8.68
CA ALA A 42 19.46 10.67 -8.00
C ALA A 42 20.68 10.57 -8.93
N PHE A 43 20.67 9.62 -9.88
CA PHE A 43 21.82 9.34 -10.75
C PHE A 43 21.45 8.73 -12.12
N ASN A 44 20.21 8.91 -12.58
CA ASN A 44 19.73 8.51 -13.91
C ASN A 44 19.88 7.01 -14.22
N ASP A 45 19.53 6.18 -13.25
CA ASP A 45 19.52 4.71 -13.38
C ASP A 45 18.58 4.24 -14.50
N PRO A 46 19.08 3.52 -15.53
CA PRO A 46 18.26 3.00 -16.63
C PRO A 46 17.27 1.91 -16.22
N GLU A 47 17.48 1.27 -15.07
CA GLU A 47 16.58 0.22 -14.55
C GLU A 47 15.42 0.79 -13.71
N ASN A 48 15.41 2.11 -13.46
CA ASN A 48 14.43 2.82 -12.63
C ASN A 48 14.34 2.26 -11.20
N GLY A 49 15.47 1.88 -10.61
CA GLY A 49 15.57 1.34 -9.27
C GLY A 49 15.27 2.33 -8.15
N SER A 50 15.18 1.80 -6.94
CA SER A 50 15.09 2.58 -5.70
C SER A 50 15.75 1.84 -4.54
N SER A 51 16.35 2.58 -3.60
CA SER A 51 16.83 2.04 -2.34
C SER A 51 15.97 2.53 -1.19
N LEU A 52 15.63 1.63 -0.27
CA LEU A 52 14.80 1.92 0.89
C LEU A 52 15.54 1.50 2.16
N TRP A 53 15.48 2.34 3.18
CA TRP A 53 16.09 2.10 4.48
C TRP A 53 15.15 2.49 5.60
N CYS A 54 15.42 1.96 6.80
CA CYS A 54 14.71 2.32 8.02
C CYS A 54 13.19 2.16 7.90
N LEU A 55 12.72 1.15 7.14
CA LEU A 55 11.30 0.81 7.12
C LEU A 55 10.89 0.38 8.54
N ALA A 56 9.94 1.11 9.11
CA ALA A 56 9.39 0.84 10.42
C ALA A 56 7.88 1.06 10.40
N VAL A 57 7.15 0.17 11.06
CA VAL A 57 5.71 0.26 11.28
C VAL A 57 5.48 0.23 12.79
N ASP A 58 4.56 1.04 13.28
CA ASP A 58 4.18 1.04 14.69
C ASP A 58 3.69 -0.37 15.07
N PRO A 59 4.26 -1.02 16.10
CA PRO A 59 3.83 -2.36 16.51
C PRO A 59 2.37 -2.42 16.99
N GLN A 60 1.76 -1.28 17.33
CA GLN A 60 0.35 -1.17 17.71
C GLN A 60 -0.55 -0.82 16.51
N CYS A 61 0.01 -0.62 15.32
CA CYS A 61 -0.75 -0.31 14.13
C CYS A 61 -1.70 -1.45 13.76
N THR A 62 -2.99 -1.14 13.69
CA THR A 62 -4.03 -2.10 13.27
C THR A 62 -4.30 -2.06 11.76
N ARG A 63 -3.75 -1.05 11.06
CA ARG A 63 -3.87 -0.92 9.60
C ARG A 63 -3.00 -1.97 8.92
N PRO A 64 -3.58 -2.87 8.11
CA PRO A 64 -2.80 -3.83 7.35
C PRO A 64 -2.02 -3.16 6.21
N GLY A 65 -0.93 -3.79 5.78
CA GLY A 65 -0.21 -3.40 4.55
C GLY A 65 0.57 -2.08 4.61
N VAL A 66 0.68 -1.40 5.75
CA VAL A 66 1.39 -0.09 5.86
C VAL A 66 2.81 -0.15 5.31
N GLY A 67 3.56 -1.20 5.64
CA GLY A 67 4.94 -1.37 5.16
C GLY A 67 5.02 -1.53 3.64
N GLU A 68 4.13 -2.34 3.07
CA GLU A 68 4.04 -2.55 1.63
C GLU A 68 3.67 -1.25 0.90
N VAL A 69 2.66 -0.53 1.40
CA VAL A 69 2.24 0.76 0.83
C VAL A 69 3.38 1.77 0.85
N LEU A 70 4.09 1.88 1.98
CA LEU A 70 5.24 2.78 2.11
C LEU A 70 6.34 2.45 1.09
N VAL A 71 6.66 1.17 0.93
CA VAL A 71 7.69 0.69 -0.01
C VAL A 71 7.31 0.99 -1.45
N LEU A 72 6.11 0.59 -1.86
CA LEU A 72 5.67 0.70 -3.25
C LEU A 72 5.44 2.17 -3.65
N LYS A 73 4.86 2.99 -2.76
CA LYS A 73 4.75 4.44 -2.97
C LYS A 73 6.11 5.11 -3.03
N ALA A 74 7.05 4.74 -2.16
CA ALA A 74 8.41 5.30 -2.19
C ALA A 74 9.16 4.92 -3.48
N ALA A 75 8.85 3.77 -4.08
CA ALA A 75 9.33 3.37 -5.40
C ALA A 75 8.61 4.08 -6.56
N GLY A 76 7.61 4.91 -6.29
CA GLY A 76 6.83 5.63 -7.31
C GLY A 76 5.80 4.76 -8.02
N LEU A 77 5.44 3.61 -7.45
CA LEU A 77 4.39 2.74 -8.00
C LEU A 77 3.02 3.22 -7.55
N GLU A 78 2.09 3.24 -8.49
CA GLU A 78 0.67 3.38 -8.16
C GLU A 78 0.16 2.08 -7.57
N LEU A 79 -0.64 2.21 -6.52
CA LEU A 79 -1.24 1.08 -5.82
C LEU A 79 -2.73 1.09 -6.07
N PRO A 80 -3.36 -0.10 -6.19
CA PRO A 80 -4.79 -0.19 -6.06
C PRO A 80 -5.27 0.53 -4.81
N VAL A 81 -6.32 1.35 -4.97
CA VAL A 81 -7.08 1.87 -3.83
C VAL A 81 -7.61 0.66 -3.06
N GLN A 82 -7.47 0.69 -1.74
CA GLN A 82 -7.82 -0.40 -0.85
C GLN A 82 -8.54 0.12 0.39
N GLN A 83 -9.49 -0.67 0.91
CA GLN A 83 -10.14 -0.42 2.20
C GLN A 83 -10.47 -1.73 2.92
N LEU A 84 -10.69 -1.66 4.23
CA LEU A 84 -11.26 -2.79 4.96
C LEU A 84 -12.74 -2.97 4.60
N ALA A 85 -13.16 -4.22 4.46
CA ALA A 85 -14.57 -4.58 4.25
C ALA A 85 -15.41 -4.12 5.45
N GLY A 86 -16.35 -3.21 5.18
CA GLY A 86 -17.26 -2.64 6.16
C GLY A 86 -18.62 -3.33 6.18
N ASN A 87 -19.66 -2.53 6.37
CA ASN A 87 -21.04 -2.98 6.19
C ASN A 87 -21.43 -3.07 4.70
N ALA A 88 -22.66 -3.46 4.40
CA ALA A 88 -23.12 -3.61 3.02
C ALA A 88 -23.10 -2.30 2.22
N ASP A 89 -23.45 -1.18 2.85
CA ASP A 89 -23.48 0.14 2.23
C ASP A 89 -22.05 0.66 1.96
N ASP A 90 -21.12 0.45 2.88
CA ASP A 90 -19.70 0.83 2.70
C ASP A 90 -19.05 0.06 1.54
N ASN A 91 -19.34 -1.24 1.46
CA ASN A 91 -18.82 -2.11 0.40
C ASN A 91 -19.46 -1.77 -0.95
N LEU A 92 -20.75 -1.40 -0.97
CA LEU A 92 -21.44 -0.94 -2.16
C LEU A 92 -20.86 0.39 -2.66
N ALA A 93 -20.61 1.36 -1.76
CA ALA A 93 -20.01 2.64 -2.14
C ALA A 93 -18.64 2.45 -2.81
N PHE A 94 -17.79 1.58 -2.28
CA PHE A 94 -16.50 1.26 -2.88
C PHE A 94 -16.62 0.55 -4.23
N LEU A 95 -17.57 -0.37 -4.37
CA LEU A 95 -17.86 -1.01 -5.65
C LEU A 95 -18.36 0.00 -6.69
N ASP A 96 -19.25 0.92 -6.30
CA ASP A 96 -19.76 1.97 -7.18
C ASP A 96 -18.66 2.96 -7.59
N GLU A 97 -17.70 3.26 -6.71
CA GLU A 97 -16.58 4.13 -7.04
C GLU A 97 -15.60 3.47 -8.04
N HIS A 98 -15.27 2.20 -7.82
CA HIS A 98 -14.19 1.52 -8.55
C HIS A 98 -14.66 0.57 -9.66
N GLN A 99 -15.95 0.26 -9.73
CA GLN A 99 -16.64 -0.57 -10.74
C GLN A 99 -16.23 -2.05 -10.79
N ARG A 100 -14.98 -2.38 -10.48
CA ARG A 100 -14.42 -3.73 -10.43
C ARG A 100 -13.55 -3.85 -9.19
N VAL A 101 -13.81 -4.88 -8.38
CA VAL A 101 -13.18 -5.03 -7.05
C VAL A 101 -12.55 -6.40 -6.89
N VAL A 102 -11.45 -6.45 -6.14
CA VAL A 102 -10.84 -7.65 -5.59
C VAL A 102 -11.17 -7.72 -4.10
N VAL A 103 -11.54 -8.89 -3.61
CA VAL A 103 -11.70 -9.18 -2.19
C VAL A 103 -10.63 -10.17 -1.76
N LYS A 104 -9.92 -9.89 -0.66
CA LYS A 104 -8.92 -10.80 -0.11
C LYS A 104 -8.83 -10.73 1.41
N PRO A 105 -8.49 -11.84 2.11
CA PRO A 105 -8.07 -11.78 3.50
C PRO A 105 -6.84 -10.88 3.65
N VAL A 106 -6.70 -10.20 4.78
CA VAL A 106 -5.49 -9.42 5.09
C VAL A 106 -4.27 -10.34 5.19
N ASP A 107 -4.36 -11.38 6.02
CA ASP A 107 -3.30 -12.37 6.18
C ASP A 107 -3.67 -13.66 5.42
N GLY A 108 -3.64 -13.60 4.09
CA GLY A 108 -3.95 -14.71 3.19
C GLY A 108 -2.71 -15.41 2.62
N GLU A 109 -2.64 -16.73 2.73
CA GLU A 109 -1.59 -17.54 2.11
C GLU A 109 -2.07 -18.20 0.81
N GLN A 110 -1.19 -18.32 -0.18
CA GLN A 110 -1.43 -19.07 -1.44
C GLN A 110 -2.71 -18.69 -2.20
N GLY A 111 -3.19 -17.45 -2.09
CA GLY A 111 -4.39 -16.97 -2.77
C GLY A 111 -5.72 -17.51 -2.20
N GLN A 112 -5.70 -18.16 -1.04
CA GLN A 112 -6.92 -18.63 -0.40
C GLN A 112 -7.81 -17.44 0.03
N GLY A 113 -9.11 -17.55 -0.24
CA GLY A 113 -10.07 -16.49 0.06
C GLY A 113 -10.01 -15.28 -0.88
N VAL A 114 -9.15 -15.29 -1.90
CA VAL A 114 -9.07 -14.21 -2.89
C VAL A 114 -10.16 -14.38 -3.96
N ALA A 115 -10.86 -13.31 -4.26
CA ALA A 115 -11.82 -13.22 -5.35
C ALA A 115 -11.56 -11.96 -6.16
N VAL A 116 -11.44 -12.08 -7.48
CA VAL A 116 -11.04 -10.99 -8.38
C VAL A 116 -12.18 -10.64 -9.34
N ASP A 117 -12.13 -9.43 -9.89
CA ASP A 117 -13.08 -8.94 -10.89
C ASP A 117 -14.57 -9.04 -10.47
N LEU A 118 -14.84 -8.68 -9.21
CA LEU A 118 -16.20 -8.63 -8.69
C LEU A 118 -16.88 -7.34 -9.16
N ARG A 119 -18.11 -7.46 -9.65
CA ARG A 119 -18.86 -6.36 -10.30
C ARG A 119 -20.25 -6.13 -9.73
N THR A 120 -20.70 -7.00 -8.83
CA THR A 120 -22.01 -6.88 -8.19
C THR A 120 -21.84 -6.93 -6.68
N ILE A 121 -22.74 -6.25 -5.97
CA ILE A 121 -22.68 -6.21 -4.51
C ILE A 121 -22.88 -7.60 -3.90
N ASP A 122 -23.75 -8.43 -4.49
CA ASP A 122 -24.00 -9.79 -4.02
C ASP A 122 -22.72 -10.65 -4.10
N ASP A 123 -21.96 -10.53 -5.20
CA ASP A 123 -20.69 -11.23 -5.37
C ASP A 123 -19.63 -10.72 -4.37
N VAL A 124 -19.58 -9.40 -4.13
CA VAL A 124 -18.68 -8.79 -3.14
C VAL A 124 -18.99 -9.31 -1.74
N GLN A 125 -20.25 -9.32 -1.32
CA GLN A 125 -20.65 -9.81 0.01
C GLN A 125 -20.32 -11.30 0.17
N ALA A 126 -20.65 -12.12 -0.82
CA ALA A 126 -20.33 -13.55 -0.81
C ALA A 126 -18.82 -13.80 -0.81
N ALA A 127 -18.02 -12.96 -1.48
CA ALA A 127 -16.56 -13.04 -1.41
C ALA A 127 -16.02 -12.63 -0.03
N VAL A 128 -16.57 -11.59 0.59
CA VAL A 128 -16.17 -11.15 1.93
C VAL A 128 -16.46 -12.24 2.96
N GLU A 129 -17.62 -12.88 2.91
CA GLU A 129 -17.95 -14.00 3.80
C GLU A 129 -17.00 -15.19 3.63
N ARG A 130 -16.62 -15.53 2.39
CA ARG A 130 -15.63 -16.58 2.12
C ARG A 130 -14.24 -16.20 2.62
N ALA A 131 -13.79 -14.98 2.37
CA ALA A 131 -12.50 -14.47 2.83
C ALA A 131 -12.41 -14.47 4.37
N ARG A 132 -13.53 -14.17 5.06
CA ARG A 132 -13.62 -14.20 6.54
C ARG A 132 -13.38 -15.57 7.17
N GLN A 133 -13.44 -16.65 6.39
CA GLN A 133 -13.07 -17.99 6.87
C GLN A 133 -11.56 -18.15 7.09
N PHE A 134 -10.75 -17.29 6.46
CA PHE A 134 -9.30 -17.32 6.54
C PHE A 134 -8.74 -16.22 7.44
N ASP A 135 -9.32 -15.01 7.39
CA ASP A 135 -8.99 -13.90 8.30
C ASP A 135 -10.24 -13.08 8.61
N SER A 136 -10.47 -12.77 9.88
CA SER A 136 -11.52 -11.84 10.32
C SER A 136 -11.48 -10.47 9.62
N ARG A 137 -10.30 -10.02 9.19
CA ARG A 137 -10.07 -8.79 8.44
C ARG A 137 -9.96 -9.11 6.96
N VAL A 138 -10.81 -8.44 6.17
CA VAL A 138 -10.88 -8.61 4.72
C VAL A 138 -10.68 -7.24 4.06
N LEU A 139 -9.90 -7.21 2.98
CA LEU A 139 -9.67 -6.03 2.15
C LEU A 139 -10.52 -6.10 0.88
N LEU A 140 -11.01 -4.93 0.49
CA LEU A 140 -11.49 -4.64 -0.85
C LEU A 140 -10.41 -3.80 -1.55
N GLU A 141 -10.08 -4.16 -2.78
CA GLU A 141 -9.12 -3.42 -3.61
C GLU A 141 -9.72 -3.14 -4.98
N SER A 142 -9.36 -2.01 -5.58
CA SER A 142 -9.73 -1.70 -6.97
C SER A 142 -9.03 -2.66 -7.94
N PHE A 143 -9.82 -3.30 -8.82
CA PHE A 143 -9.28 -4.21 -9.81
C PHE A 143 -8.71 -3.44 -11.01
N HIS A 144 -7.48 -3.76 -11.39
CA HIS A 144 -6.80 -3.21 -12.56
C HIS A 144 -6.43 -4.35 -13.50
N GLU A 145 -6.87 -4.26 -14.74
CA GLU A 145 -6.60 -5.28 -15.76
C GLU A 145 -5.13 -5.18 -16.22
N GLY A 146 -4.44 -6.32 -16.26
CA GLY A 146 -3.08 -6.41 -16.80
C GLY A 146 -3.06 -6.32 -18.33
N LEU A 147 -1.89 -6.04 -18.89
CA LEU A 147 -1.62 -6.07 -20.33
C LEU A 147 -1.43 -7.50 -20.87
#